data_AF-A0A921NCW4-F1
#
_entry.id   AF-A0A921NCW4-F1
#
_cell.length_a   1.000
_cell.length_b   1.000
_cell.length_c   1.000
_cell.angle_alpha   90.00
_cell.angle_beta   90.00
_cell.angle_gamma   90.00
#
_symmetry.space_group_name_H-M   'P 1'
#
loop_
_entity.id
_entity.type
_entity.pdbx_description
1 polymer ?
#
loop_
_entity_poly.entity_id
_entity_poly.type
_entity_poly.pdbx_seq_one_letter_code
_entity_poly.pdbx_strand_id
1 'polypeptide(L)'
;NSFVVEKNGERVHIHSGTFKDLKNRLYVHNQPSTPGEHHIIVYHVNKYINNKQKAIALLKLRAIESRIAVVLITKNMFVGAKTTRYKDIQLFNPIDEKIGFDLTFMKGIDSVFQRSNRKLGIPKKYESAYLALQQTSQT
;
A
#
# COMPACT_ATOMS: atom_id res chain seq x y z
N ASN A 1 -12.28 -9.32 -0.21
CA ASN A 1 -11.95 -10.12 -1.41
C ASN A 1 -10.54 -9.83 -1.82
N SER A 2 -9.73 -10.87 -1.99
CA SER A 2 -8.38 -10.79 -2.53
C SER A 2 -8.17 -11.89 -3.55
N PHE A 3 -7.26 -11.66 -4.49
CA PHE A 3 -6.82 -12.66 -5.45
C PHE A 3 -5.34 -12.43 -5.80
N VAL A 4 -4.70 -13.47 -6.31
CA VAL A 4 -3.28 -13.42 -6.70
C VAL A 4 -3.19 -13.55 -8.21
N VAL A 5 -2.36 -12.72 -8.82
CA VAL A 5 -1.98 -12.84 -10.23
C VAL A 5 -0.49 -13.08 -10.32
N GLU A 6 -0.08 -13.85 -11.31
CA GLU A 6 1.33 -14.08 -11.62
C GLU A 6 1.66 -13.41 -12.95
N LYS A 7 2.80 -12.72 -12.99
CA LYS A 7 3.32 -12.12 -14.20
C LYS A 7 4.84 -12.21 -14.19
N ASN A 8 5.42 -12.82 -15.21
CA ASN A 8 6.87 -12.97 -15.36
C ASN A 8 7.55 -13.61 -14.14
N GLY A 9 6.88 -14.56 -13.47
CA GLY A 9 7.39 -15.20 -12.25
C GLY A 9 7.28 -14.35 -10.99
N GLU A 10 6.73 -13.13 -11.06
CA GLU A 10 6.42 -12.30 -9.91
C GLU A 10 4.94 -12.45 -9.51
N ARG A 11 4.68 -12.70 -8.23
CA ARG A 11 3.33 -12.83 -7.67
C ARG A 11 2.86 -11.49 -7.11
N VAL A 12 1.65 -11.10 -7.48
CA VAL A 12 1.00 -9.86 -7.06
C VAL A 12 -0.31 -10.19 -6.37
N HIS A 13 -0.39 -9.86 -5.09
CA HIS A 13 -1.63 -9.92 -4.32
C HIS A 13 -2.45 -8.64 -4.55
N ILE A 14 -3.68 -8.81 -4.99
CA ILE A 14 -4.63 -7.72 -5.19
C ILE A 14 -5.72 -7.86 -4.16
N HIS A 15 -5.87 -6.84 -3.32
CA HIS A 15 -6.85 -6.81 -2.22
C HIS A 15 -7.87 -5.70 -2.45
N SER A 16 -9.12 -5.96 -2.10
CA SER A 16 -10.19 -4.98 -2.17
C SER A 16 -10.60 -4.52 -0.76
N GLY A 17 -10.61 -3.20 -0.57
CA GLY A 17 -10.96 -2.54 0.69
C GLY A 17 -11.97 -1.41 0.50
N THR A 18 -12.41 -0.85 1.62
CA THR A 18 -13.36 0.27 1.69
C THR A 18 -12.67 1.57 2.11
N PHE A 19 -13.40 2.69 2.14
CA PHE A 19 -12.84 3.94 2.68
C PHE A 19 -12.51 3.87 4.19
N LYS A 20 -13.17 3.00 4.95
CA LYS A 20 -12.83 2.77 6.37
C LYS A 20 -11.44 2.14 6.48
N ASP A 21 -11.15 1.21 5.58
CA ASP A 21 -9.88 0.50 5.50
C ASP A 21 -8.72 1.43 5.08
N LEU A 22 -8.98 2.41 4.20
CA LEU A 22 -8.01 3.45 3.86
C LEU A 22 -7.57 4.28 5.09
N LYS A 23 -8.47 4.48 6.06
CA LYS A 23 -8.17 5.17 7.32
C LYS A 23 -7.49 4.26 8.34
N ASN A 24 -7.67 2.94 8.22
CA ASN A 24 -7.08 1.96 9.13
C ASN A 24 -5.68 1.59 8.67
N ARG A 25 -4.65 2.09 9.36
CA ARG A 25 -3.26 1.78 9.01
C ARG A 25 -2.91 0.30 9.09
N LEU A 26 -3.60 -0.47 9.92
CA LEU A 26 -3.34 -1.90 10.12
C LEU A 26 -4.03 -2.78 9.07
N TYR A 27 -4.92 -2.22 8.26
CA TYR A 27 -5.65 -3.00 7.26
C TYR A 27 -4.71 -3.78 6.33
N VAL A 28 -3.64 -3.13 5.85
CA VAL A 28 -2.65 -3.75 4.95
C VAL A 28 -1.90 -4.88 5.66
N HIS A 29 -1.57 -4.70 6.94
CA HIS A 29 -0.88 -5.70 7.76
C HIS A 29 -1.73 -6.95 7.99
N ASN A 30 -3.05 -6.79 8.01
CA ASN A 30 -3.98 -7.88 8.22
C ASN A 30 -4.36 -8.61 6.91
N GLN A 31 -3.82 -8.19 5.76
CA GLN A 31 -4.06 -8.88 4.51
C GLN A 31 -3.17 -10.12 4.38
N PRO A 32 -3.66 -11.19 3.71
CA PRO A 32 -2.82 -12.31 3.34
C PRO A 32 -1.59 -11.83 2.57
N SER A 33 -0.41 -12.28 2.99
CA SER A 33 0.86 -11.91 2.39
C SER A 33 1.83 -13.08 2.40
N THR A 34 2.78 -13.03 1.49
CA THR A 34 3.93 -13.94 1.44
C THR A 34 5.18 -13.08 1.30
N PRO A 35 6.25 -13.34 2.07
CA PRO A 35 7.40 -12.46 2.07
C PRO A 35 8.02 -12.26 0.68
N GLY A 36 8.27 -11.00 0.35
CA GLY A 36 8.90 -10.61 -0.92
C GLY A 36 7.95 -10.50 -2.11
N GLU A 37 6.66 -10.81 -1.95
CA GLU A 37 5.65 -10.67 -3.01
C GLU A 37 5.07 -9.24 -3.07
N HIS A 38 4.42 -8.92 -4.19
CA HIS A 38 3.92 -7.58 -4.46
C HIS A 38 2.48 -7.41 -4.00
N HIS A 39 2.11 -6.18 -3.62
CA HIS A 39 0.77 -5.89 -3.13
C HIS A 39 0.16 -4.66 -3.80
N ILE A 40 -1.10 -4.81 -4.20
CA ILE A 40 -1.98 -3.74 -4.66
C ILE A 40 -3.23 -3.74 -3.78
N ILE A 41 -3.57 -2.60 -3.19
CA ILE A 41 -4.84 -2.44 -2.45
C ILE A 41 -5.76 -1.50 -3.24
N VAL A 42 -6.93 -1.99 -3.62
CA VAL A 42 -7.95 -1.20 -4.33
C VAL A 42 -9.06 -0.84 -3.35
N TYR A 43 -9.19 0.45 -3.04
CA TYR A 43 -10.23 0.99 -2.18
C TYR A 43 -11.42 1.44 -3.03
N HIS A 44 -12.55 0.74 -2.89
CA HIS A 44 -13.79 1.10 -3.56
C HIS A 44 -14.70 1.91 -2.62
N VAL A 45 -15.17 3.06 -3.10
CA VAL A 45 -15.99 3.97 -2.32
C VAL A 45 -17.16 4.46 -3.16
N ASN A 46 -18.36 3.94 -2.92
CA ASN A 46 -19.56 4.38 -3.65
C ASN A 46 -20.10 5.73 -3.14
N LYS A 47 -19.24 6.74 -2.99
CA LYS A 47 -19.58 8.11 -2.52
C LYS A 47 -18.69 9.15 -3.21
N TYR A 48 -19.17 10.39 -3.23
CA TYR A 48 -18.36 11.55 -3.61
C TYR A 48 -17.40 11.91 -2.47
N ILE A 49 -16.14 12.21 -2.81
CA ILE A 49 -15.16 12.72 -1.85
C ILE A 49 -15.12 14.25 -1.97
N ASN A 50 -15.51 14.93 -0.90
CA ASN A 50 -15.51 16.40 -0.82
C ASN A 50 -14.08 16.94 -0.64
N ASN A 51 -13.27 16.31 0.22
CA ASN A 51 -11.88 16.70 0.44
C ASN A 51 -10.92 15.76 -0.29
N LYS A 52 -10.72 16.02 -1.58
CA LYS A 52 -9.84 15.21 -2.45
C LYS A 52 -8.39 15.20 -1.98
N GLN A 53 -7.88 16.34 -1.51
CA GLN A 53 -6.50 16.47 -1.02
C GLN A 53 -6.23 15.57 0.18
N LYS A 54 -7.15 15.51 1.16
CA LYS A 54 -7.04 14.62 2.32
C LYS A 54 -7.08 13.15 1.91
N ALA A 55 -7.94 12.78 0.96
CA ALA A 55 -8.01 11.42 0.45
C ALA A 55 -6.71 11.01 -0.27
N ILE A 56 -6.15 11.90 -1.10
CA ILE A 56 -4.85 11.68 -1.76
C ILE A 56 -3.73 11.57 -0.71
N ALA A 57 -3.71 12.43 0.31
CA ALA A 57 -2.72 12.35 1.38
C ALA A 57 -2.78 11.01 2.14
N LEU A 58 -3.98 10.53 2.46
CA LEU A 58 -4.16 9.21 3.08
C LEU A 58 -3.70 8.07 2.16
N LEU A 59 -4.03 8.15 0.88
CA LEU A 59 -3.60 7.17 -0.12
C LEU A 59 -2.07 7.12 -0.21
N LYS A 60 -1.43 8.29 -0.30
CA LYS A 60 0.02 8.46 -0.27
C LYS A 60 0.64 7.81 0.97
N LEU A 61 0.08 8.07 2.15
CA LEU A 61 0.54 7.48 3.42
C LEU A 61 0.46 5.95 3.41
N ARG A 62 -0.64 5.35 2.94
CA ARG A 62 -0.75 3.89 2.85
C ARG A 62 0.31 3.30 1.89
N ALA A 63 0.56 3.96 0.75
CA ALA A 63 1.55 3.51 -0.23
C ALA A 63 2.98 3.46 0.35
N ILE A 64 3.40 4.53 1.04
CA ILE A 64 4.76 4.66 1.57
C ILE A 64 4.97 3.83 2.84
N GLU A 65 3.99 3.80 3.76
CA GLU A 65 4.10 3.08 5.03
C GLU A 65 4.26 1.57 4.82
N SER A 66 3.58 1.00 3.83
CA SER A 66 3.61 -0.44 3.56
C SER A 66 4.43 -0.82 2.33
N ARG A 67 4.97 0.16 1.60
CA ARG A 67 5.71 -0.01 0.33
C ARG A 67 4.97 -0.87 -0.68
N ILE A 68 3.78 -0.41 -1.05
CA ILE A 68 2.83 -1.08 -1.94
C ILE A 68 2.32 -0.10 -3.00
N ALA A 69 1.54 -0.61 -3.95
CA ALA A 69 0.64 0.24 -4.71
C ALA A 69 -0.76 0.26 -4.08
N VAL A 70 -1.43 1.38 -4.21
CA VAL A 70 -2.80 1.57 -3.74
C VAL A 70 -3.59 2.33 -4.79
N VAL A 71 -4.87 2.01 -4.90
CA VAL A 71 -5.79 2.65 -5.83
C VAL A 71 -7.02 3.09 -5.04
N LEU A 72 -7.50 4.31 -5.28
CA LEU A 72 -8.76 4.80 -4.75
C LEU A 72 -9.73 5.04 -5.91
N ILE A 73 -10.87 4.34 -5.87
CA ILE A 73 -11.96 4.48 -6.84
C ILE A 73 -13.19 4.99 -6.09
N THR A 74 -13.65 6.19 -6.47
CA THR A 74 -14.84 6.83 -5.92
C THR A 74 -15.74 7.34 -7.04
N LYS A 75 -16.91 7.93 -6.71
CA LYS A 75 -17.80 8.52 -7.74
C LYS A 75 -17.15 9.67 -8.54
N ASN A 76 -16.11 10.32 -8.00
CA ASN A 76 -15.51 11.52 -8.59
C ASN A 76 -13.97 11.51 -8.58
N MET A 77 -13.36 10.36 -8.31
CA MET A 77 -11.91 10.17 -8.26
C MET A 77 -11.56 8.75 -8.71
N PHE A 78 -10.54 8.65 -9.53
CA PHE A 78 -9.83 7.41 -9.80
C PHE A 78 -8.36 7.78 -9.79
N VAL A 79 -7.63 7.32 -8.78
CA VAL A 79 -6.22 7.70 -8.57
C VAL A 79 -5.45 6.55 -7.95
N GLY A 80 -4.23 6.35 -8.44
CA GLY A 80 -3.26 5.39 -7.91
C GLY A 80 -2.13 6.11 -7.19
N ALA A 81 -1.52 5.44 -6.23
CA ALA A 81 -0.27 5.87 -5.61
C ALA A 81 0.65 4.67 -5.39
N LYS A 82 1.96 4.88 -5.56
CA LYS A 82 2.97 3.85 -5.36
C LYS A 82 4.24 4.47 -4.80
N THR A 83 4.93 3.76 -3.90
CA THR A 83 6.25 4.19 -3.44
C THR A 83 7.33 4.02 -4.52
N THR A 84 8.34 4.86 -4.49
CA THR A 84 9.51 4.81 -5.39
C THR A 84 10.77 4.32 -4.66
N ARG A 85 11.88 4.21 -5.40
CA ARG A 85 13.21 3.84 -4.88
C ARG A 85 13.61 4.66 -3.66
N TYR A 86 13.37 5.97 -3.74
CA TYR A 86 13.83 6.95 -2.74
C TYR A 86 12.85 7.14 -1.59
N LYS A 87 11.87 6.23 -1.45
CA LYS A 87 10.77 6.35 -0.48
C LYS A 87 9.97 7.64 -0.68
N ASP A 88 9.88 8.11 -1.92
CA ASP A 88 8.90 9.10 -2.31
C ASP A 88 7.65 8.39 -2.87
N ILE A 89 6.63 9.14 -3.25
CA ILE A 89 5.36 8.62 -3.73
C ILE A 89 5.04 9.21 -5.10
N GLN A 90 4.85 8.33 -6.08
CA GLN A 90 4.34 8.70 -7.39
C GLN A 90 2.82 8.55 -7.42
N LEU A 91 2.13 9.56 -7.96
CA LEU A 91 0.70 9.51 -8.23
C LEU A 91 0.45 9.11 -9.67
N PHE A 92 -0.64 8.38 -9.88
CA PHE A 92 -1.06 7.88 -11.18
C PHE A 92 -2.51 8.27 -11.43
N ASN A 93 -2.74 8.97 -12.53
CA ASN A 93 -4.08 9.18 -13.06
C ASN A 93 -4.38 8.06 -14.07
N PRO A 94 -5.64 7.62 -14.20
CA PRO A 94 -5.99 6.59 -15.16
C PRO A 94 -5.82 7.10 -16.60
N ILE A 95 -5.41 6.19 -17.48
CA ILE A 95 -5.48 6.34 -18.93
C ILE A 95 -6.42 5.23 -19.42
N ASP A 96 -7.48 5.58 -20.14
CA ASP A 96 -8.52 4.64 -20.60
C ASP A 96 -9.03 3.73 -19.47
N GLU A 97 -9.36 4.35 -18.32
CA GLU A 97 -9.84 3.68 -17.11
C GLU A 97 -8.86 2.65 -16.50
N LYS A 98 -7.58 2.73 -16.85
CA LYS A 98 -6.54 1.80 -16.38
C LYS A 98 -5.43 2.52 -15.65
N ILE A 99 -4.93 1.89 -14.59
CA ILE A 99 -3.69 2.29 -13.91
C ILE A 99 -2.72 1.11 -13.96
N GLY A 100 -1.54 1.37 -14.51
CA GLY A 100 -0.43 0.42 -14.53
C GLY A 100 0.63 0.79 -13.50
N PHE A 101 1.20 -0.23 -12.86
CA PHE A 101 2.35 -0.10 -11.98
C PHE A 101 3.47 -1.01 -12.47
N ASP A 102 4.70 -0.52 -12.51
CA ASP A 102 5.86 -1.41 -12.49
C ASP A 102 5.95 -2.07 -11.10
N LEU A 103 6.53 -3.26 -10.98
CA LEU A 103 6.55 -4.00 -9.70
C LEU A 103 7.70 -3.58 -8.75
N THR A 104 8.59 -2.67 -9.19
CA THR A 104 9.73 -2.27 -8.38
C THR A 104 9.29 -1.56 -7.10
N PHE A 105 9.96 -1.84 -5.99
CA PHE A 105 9.69 -1.26 -4.66
C PHE A 105 8.28 -1.52 -4.10
N MET A 106 7.59 -2.57 -4.57
CA MET A 106 6.25 -2.97 -4.09
C MET A 106 6.23 -4.24 -3.24
N LYS A 107 7.36 -4.67 -2.68
CA LYS A 107 7.53 -5.98 -2.00
C LYS A 107 6.89 -6.06 -0.60
N GLY A 108 5.82 -5.29 -0.38
CA GLY A 108 5.04 -5.31 0.85
C GLY A 108 5.76 -4.80 2.09
N ILE A 109 5.12 -5.05 3.23
CA ILE A 109 5.53 -4.56 4.55
C ILE A 109 6.96 -5.02 4.91
N ASP A 110 7.41 -6.18 4.44
CA ASP A 110 8.75 -6.67 4.73
C ASP A 110 9.86 -5.76 4.16
N SER A 111 9.53 -4.96 3.14
CA SER A 111 10.45 -4.02 2.52
C SER A 111 10.57 -2.66 3.25
N VAL A 112 9.87 -2.50 4.38
CA VAL A 112 10.03 -1.34 5.28
C VAL A 112 11.32 -1.42 6.11
N PHE A 113 11.78 -2.65 6.38
CA PHE A 113 12.99 -2.92 7.14
C PHE A 113 14.24 -2.74 6.26
N GLN A 114 15.29 -2.22 6.87
CA GLN A 114 16.57 -2.02 6.19
C GLN A 114 17.73 -2.55 7.03
N ARG A 115 18.72 -3.12 6.33
CA ARG A 115 19.97 -3.58 6.96
C ARG A 115 20.94 -2.43 7.27
N SER A 116 20.76 -1.27 6.64
CA SER A 116 21.62 -0.09 6.79
C SER A 116 21.11 0.90 7.85
N ASN A 117 22.03 1.68 8.44
CA ASN A 117 21.72 2.81 9.33
C ASN A 117 21.25 4.08 8.60
N ARG A 118 20.82 3.98 7.33
CA ARG A 118 20.27 5.15 6.61
C ARG A 118 18.99 5.60 7.31
N LYS A 119 18.65 6.89 7.30
CA LYS A 119 17.40 7.40 7.93
C LYS A 119 16.12 7.08 7.11
N LEU A 120 16.18 6.08 6.24
CA LEU A 120 15.14 5.73 5.28
C LEU A 120 14.61 4.33 5.62
N GLY A 121 13.67 4.22 6.57
CA GLY A 121 13.02 2.96 7.00
C GLY A 121 13.36 2.51 8.42
N ILE A 122 12.87 1.32 8.80
CA ILE A 122 13.07 0.76 10.14
C ILE A 122 14.37 -0.08 10.14
N PRO A 123 15.38 0.24 10.96
CA PRO A 123 16.56 -0.62 11.09
C PRO A 123 16.16 -2.04 11.50
N LYS A 124 16.73 -3.06 10.85
CA LYS A 124 16.37 -4.46 11.05
C LYS A 124 16.45 -4.93 12.51
N LYS A 125 17.35 -4.36 13.31
CA LYS A 125 17.45 -4.64 14.76
C LYS A 125 16.18 -4.31 15.57
N TYR A 126 15.27 -3.50 15.03
CA TYR A 126 13.99 -3.14 15.65
C TYR A 126 12.79 -3.87 15.06
N GLU A 127 13.00 -4.83 14.15
CA GLU A 127 11.93 -5.57 13.46
C GLU A 127 10.95 -6.23 14.43
N SER A 128 11.46 -7.05 15.37
CA SER A 128 10.63 -7.75 16.36
C SER A 128 9.83 -6.78 17.24
N ALA A 129 10.45 -5.69 17.70
CA ALA A 129 9.77 -4.68 18.52
C ALA A 129 8.66 -3.96 17.73
N TYR A 130 8.91 -3.64 16.45
CA TYR A 130 7.91 -3.01 15.59
C TYR A 130 6.72 -3.94 15.31
N LEU A 131 6.98 -5.22 15.04
CA LEU A 131 5.91 -6.21 14.80
C LEU A 131 5.07 -6.45 16.06
N ALA A 132 5.69 -6.44 17.25
CA ALA A 132 4.97 -6.59 18.52
C ALA A 132 3.96 -5.45 18.78
N LEU A 133 4.26 -4.22 18.35
CA LEU A 133 3.34 -3.07 18.46
C LEU A 133 2.07 -3.25 17.60
N GLN A 134 2.13 -4.07 16.56
CA GLN A 134 0.99 -4.33 15.69
C GLN A 134 -0.01 -5.30 16.34
N GLN A 135 0.48 -6.21 17.18
CA GLN A 135 -0.34 -7.20 17.89
C GLN A 135 -1.09 -6.57 19.08
N THR A 136 -0.49 -5.58 19.76
CA THR A 136 -1.10 -4.89 20.91
C THR A 136 -2.25 -3.95 20.53
N SER A 137 -2.39 -3.58 19.26
CA SER A 137 -3.48 -2.72 18.77
C SER A 137 -4.76 -3.49 18.42
N GLN A 138 -4.77 -4.82 18.62
CA GLN A 138 -5.90 -5.71 18.32
C GLN A 138 -6.63 -6.23 19.57
N THR A 139 -6.17 -5.85 20.77
CA THR A 139 -6.83 -6.05 22.07
C THR A 139 -7.51 -4.76 22.52
#